data_AF-A0A970MW00-F1
#
_entry.id   AF-A0A970MW00-F1
#
_cell.length_a   1.000
_cell.length_b   1.000
_cell.length_c   1.000
_cell.angle_alpha   90.00
_cell.angle_beta   90.00
_cell.angle_gamma   90.00
#
_symmetry.space_group_name_H-M   'P 1'
#
loop_
_entity.id
_entity.type
_entity.pdbx_description
1 polymer ?
#
loop_
_entity_poly.entity_id
_entity_poly.type
_entity_poly.pdbx_seq_one_letter_code
_entity_poly.pdbx_strand_id
1 'polypeptide(L)' 'MTGYSTKVMEHFASPHNVGEIEDADGIGKVGNPVCGDIMNMYIKVKDNII' A
#
# COMPACT_ATOMS: atom_id res chain seq x y z
N MET A 1 -6.16 -21.90 7.04
CA MET A 1 -6.39 -20.82 6.05
C MET A 1 -6.37 -21.41 4.64
N THR A 2 -7.48 -21.99 4.20
CA THR A 2 -7.64 -22.43 2.81
C THR A 2 -8.15 -21.25 2.00
N GLY A 3 -7.34 -20.72 1.08
CA GLY A 3 -7.74 -19.61 0.20
C GLY A 3 -6.65 -18.57 -0.08
N TYR A 4 -5.62 -18.48 0.76
CA TYR A 4 -4.48 -17.59 0.54
C TYR A 4 -3.21 -18.38 0.31
N SER A 5 -2.42 -17.97 -0.68
CA SER A 5 -1.12 -18.56 -0.91
C SER A 5 -0.17 -18.20 0.23
N THR A 6 0.85 -19.03 0.43
CA THR A 6 1.93 -18.74 1.38
C THR A 6 2.53 -17.36 1.15
N LYS A 7 2.70 -16.96 -0.11
CA LYS A 7 3.24 -15.65 -0.49
C LYS A 7 2.35 -14.49 -0.05
N VAL A 8 1.03 -14.63 -0.15
CA VAL A 8 0.10 -13.58 0.34
C VAL A 8 0.23 -13.46 1.85
N MET A 9 0.28 -14.58 2.57
CA MET A 9 0.41 -14.57 4.03
C MET A 9 1.73 -13.96 4.49
N GLU A 10 2.82 -14.20 3.76
CA GLU A 10 4.13 -13.62 4.03
C GLU A 10 4.11 -12.09 3.92
N HIS A 11 3.60 -11.53 2.81
CA HIS A 11 3.51 -10.08 2.63
C HIS A 11 2.54 -9.42 3.62
N PHE A 12 1.50 -10.14 4.04
CA PHE A 12 0.56 -9.65 5.05
C PHE A 12 1.22 -9.57 6.43
N ALA A 13 2.00 -10.58 6.82
CA ALA A 13 2.69 -10.61 8.11
C ALA A 13 3.93 -9.71 8.16
N SER A 14 4.60 -9.50 7.01
CA SER A 14 5.80 -8.68 6.88
C SER A 14 5.70 -7.77 5.65
N PRO A 15 4.95 -6.65 5.74
CA PRO A 15 4.80 -5.72 4.63
C PRO A 15 6.08 -4.88 4.44
N HIS A 16 6.42 -4.55 3.20
CA HIS A 16 7.77 -4.07 2.86
C HIS A 16 7.91 -2.55 2.71
N ASN A 17 6.79 -1.81 2.53
CA ASN A 17 6.80 -0.38 2.27
C ASN A 17 5.71 0.34 3.10
N VAL A 18 5.69 0.09 4.40
CA VAL A 18 4.71 0.70 5.32
C VAL A 18 5.34 1.92 5.97
N GLY A 19 4.65 3.04 5.88
CA GLY A 19 5.06 4.30 6.47
C GLY A 19 4.57 5.47 5.64
N GLU A 20 5.10 6.63 5.97
CA GLU A 20 4.86 7.86 5.23
C GLU A 20 6.15 8.27 4.51
N ILE A 21 6.01 8.96 3.38
CA ILE A 21 7.14 9.56 2.68
C ILE A 21 7.03 11.06 2.85
N GLU A 22 8.03 11.67 3.47
CA GLU A 22 8.12 13.13 3.59
C GLU A 22 8.27 13.79 2.20
N ASP A 23 7.61 14.93 2.02
CA ASP A 23 7.58 15.70 0.78
C ASP A 23 7.14 14.91 -0.47
N ALA A 24 6.29 13.89 -0.32
CA ALA A 24 5.82 13.06 -1.44
C ALA A 24 5.30 13.90 -2.61
N ASP A 25 5.64 13.49 -3.83
CA ASP A 25 5.20 14.17 -5.06
C ASP A 25 3.72 13.88 -5.36
N GLY A 26 3.19 12.77 -4.82
CA GLY A 26 1.77 12.42 -4.90
C GLY A 26 1.29 11.69 -3.65
N ILE A 27 0.06 12.01 -3.24
CA ILE A 27 -0.63 11.37 -2.11
C ILE A 27 -2.02 10.96 -2.57
N GLY A 28 -2.36 9.69 -2.38
CA GLY A 28 -3.66 9.12 -2.70
C GLY A 28 -4.31 8.50 -1.47
N LYS A 29 -5.58 8.80 -1.24
CA LYS A 29 -6.41 8.17 -0.20
C LYS A 29 -7.69 7.64 -0.81
N VAL A 30 -7.90 6.34 -0.70
CA VAL A 30 -9.09 5.65 -1.21
C VAL A 30 -9.59 4.69 -0.16
N GLY A 31 -10.90 4.54 -0.03
CA GLY A 31 -11.51 3.55 0.87
C GLY A 31 -12.65 2.81 0.19
N ASN A 32 -12.87 1.57 0.62
CA ASN A 32 -14.04 0.79 0.25
C ASN A 32 -15.06 0.83 1.41
N PRO A 33 -16.19 1.56 1.26
CA PRO A 33 -17.16 1.74 2.33
C PRO A 33 -17.89 0.44 2.71
N VAL A 34 -17.82 -0.61 1.89
CA VAL A 34 -18.51 -1.89 2.14
C VAL A 34 -17.74 -2.76 3.14
N CYS A 35 -16.41 -2.83 3.03
CA CYS A 35 -15.56 -3.64 3.90
C CYS A 35 -14.78 -2.82 4.94
N GLY A 36 -14.73 -1.50 4.78
CA GLY A 36 -13.99 -0.60 5.68
C GLY A 36 -12.49 -0.50 5.38
N ASP A 37 -12.02 -1.12 4.28
CA ASP A 37 -10.62 -1.04 3.88
C ASP A 37 -10.28 0.39 3.45
N ILE A 38 -9.21 0.95 4.01
CA ILE A 38 -8.70 2.27 3.67
C ILE A 38 -7.24 2.12 3.24
N MET A 39 -6.92 2.65 2.06
CA MET A 39 -5.57 2.72 1.52
C MET A 39 -5.11 4.18 1.48
N ASN A 40 -3.98 4.45 2.13
CA ASN A 40 -3.22 5.68 1.96
C ASN A 40 -1.93 5.32 1.24
N MET A 41 -1.60 6.04 0.17
CA MET A 41 -0.43 5.77 -0.66
C MET A 41 0.32 7.06 -0.92
N TYR A 42 1.64 6.98 -0.83
CA TYR A 42 2.58 8.05 -1.11
C TYR A 42 3.46 7.62 -2.27
N ILE A 43 3.74 8.52 -3.21
CA ILE A 43 4.68 8.28 -4.30
C ILE A 43 5.72 9.41 -4.37
N LYS A 44 6.93 9.05 -4.79
CA LYS A 44 7.93 9.99 -5.29
C LYS A 44 8.08 9.76 -6.78
N VAL A 45 8.30 10.80 -7.55
CA VAL A 45 8.46 10.69 -9.00
C VAL A 45 9.67 11.49 -9.44
N LYS A 46 10.60 10.83 -10.12
CA LYS A 46 11.80 11.47 -10.68
C LYS A 46 11.99 11.03 -12.12
N ASP A 47 12.21 11.98 -13.02
CA ASP A 47 12.46 11.72 -14.44
C ASP A 47 11.38 10.82 -15.08
N ASN A 48 10.11 11.03 -14.68
CA ASN A 48 8.95 10.22 -15.06
C ASN A 48 8.97 8.75 -14.58
N ILE A 49 9.73 8.45 -13.53
CA ILE A 49 9.78 7.14 -12.85
C ILE A 49 9.22 7.29 -11.44
N ILE A 50 8.32 6.38 -11.05
CA ILE A 50 7.80 6.23 -9.68
C ILE A 50 8.81 5.41 -8.86
#